data_AF-A0A955IRX1-F1
#
_entry.id   AF-A0A955IRX1-F1
#
_cell.length_a   1.000
_cell.length_b   1.000
_cell.length_c   1.000
_cell.angle_alpha   90.00
_cell.angle_beta   90.00
_cell.angle_gamma   90.00
#
_symmetry.space_group_name_H-M   'P 1'
#
loop_
_entity.id
_entity.type
_entity.pdbx_description
1 polymer ?
#
loop_
_entity_poly.entity_id
_entity_poly.type
_entity_poly.pdbx_seq_one_letter_code
_entity_poly.pdbx_strand_id
1 'polypeptide(L)'
;MTFYRSHRSIGVLCAILYVAGCSSDPSAGPMTGGSDRPVEVDGPPEGNQVRIDPLNPSTPIDARPAAIINGRSISFGDLRDALSEAAGGLVLEEAILDAQLRRALADAGELITDRDRNAERERLLATLSDDPDQAARLLS
;
A
#
# COMPACT_ATOMS: atom_id res chain seq x y z
N MET A 1 10.80 62.79 -25.71
CA MET A 1 10.43 61.44 -25.22
C MET A 1 11.06 60.42 -26.16
N THR A 2 12.20 59.87 -25.74
CA THR A 2 13.00 58.92 -26.53
C THR A 2 12.65 57.52 -26.03
N PHE A 3 11.98 56.70 -26.85
CA PHE A 3 11.80 55.28 -26.56
C PHE A 3 12.78 54.46 -27.39
N TYR A 4 13.73 53.86 -26.69
CA TYR A 4 14.75 52.95 -27.17
C TYR A 4 14.47 51.56 -26.55
N ARG A 5 14.22 50.56 -27.40
CA ARG A 5 14.53 49.11 -27.23
C ARG A 5 13.83 48.37 -28.38
N SER A 6 14.49 48.06 -29.48
CA SER A 6 15.62 47.13 -29.66
C SER A 6 15.29 45.69 -29.25
N HIS A 7 14.97 44.91 -30.30
CA HIS A 7 15.22 43.50 -30.57
C HIS A 7 15.98 42.64 -29.54
N ARG A 8 15.55 41.36 -29.43
CA ARG A 8 16.29 40.11 -29.79
C ARG A 8 15.75 38.96 -28.91
N SER A 9 15.03 37.98 -29.46
CA SER A 9 15.59 36.79 -30.15
C SER A 9 16.55 35.99 -29.25
N ILE A 10 15.99 35.13 -28.41
CA ILE A 10 16.68 34.01 -27.72
C ILE A 10 15.65 32.89 -27.78
N GLY A 11 15.87 31.69 -28.30
CA GLY A 11 17.08 30.97 -28.67
C GLY A 11 16.66 29.51 -28.59
N VAL A 12 16.60 28.84 -29.73
CA VAL A 12 16.07 27.48 -29.92
C VAL A 12 16.79 26.48 -29.03
N LEU A 13 16.00 25.68 -28.31
CA LEU A 13 16.42 24.63 -27.38
C LEU A 13 16.64 23.31 -28.14
N CYS A 14 17.87 22.82 -28.15
CA CYS A 14 18.31 21.48 -28.56
C CYS A 14 19.58 21.20 -27.74
N ALA A 15 19.88 20.01 -27.23
CA ALA A 15 19.21 18.72 -27.18
C ALA A 15 20.08 17.82 -26.27
N ILE A 16 19.60 16.59 -26.04
CA ILE A 16 20.33 15.36 -25.69
C ILE A 16 20.41 15.03 -24.19
N LEU A 17 19.45 14.18 -23.79
CA LEU A 17 19.48 13.30 -22.62
C LEU A 17 20.41 12.12 -22.92
N TYR A 18 21.45 11.91 -22.10
CA TYR A 18 22.20 10.65 -22.04
C TYR A 18 21.75 9.87 -20.80
N VAL A 19 21.03 8.77 -21.04
CA VAL A 19 20.74 7.74 -20.03
C VAL A 19 21.78 6.64 -20.20
N ALA A 20 22.65 6.46 -19.22
CA ALA A 20 23.49 5.27 -19.09
C ALA A 20 23.08 4.56 -17.79
N GLY A 21 22.42 3.42 -17.93
CA GLY A 21 21.97 2.56 -16.84
C GLY A 21 23.09 1.71 -16.24
N CYS A 22 22.91 1.37 -14.96
CA CYS A 22 23.77 0.53 -14.13
C CYS A 22 23.48 -0.96 -14.36
N SER A 23 24.52 -1.80 -14.30
CA SER A 23 24.38 -3.20 -13.88
C SER A 23 25.55 -3.57 -12.95
N SER A 24 25.29 -3.56 -11.65
CA SER A 24 26.21 -4.07 -10.64
C SER A 24 25.67 -5.41 -10.13
N ASP A 25 26.33 -6.50 -10.52
CA ASP A 25 26.19 -7.84 -9.96
C ASP A 25 26.94 -7.95 -8.63
N PRO A 26 26.32 -8.48 -7.56
CA PRO A 26 27.07 -9.17 -6.53
C PRO A 26 26.66 -10.65 -6.48
N SER A 27 27.34 -11.50 -7.25
CA SER A 27 27.30 -12.94 -7.06
C SER A 27 28.08 -13.33 -5.82
N ALA A 28 27.35 -13.80 -4.81
CA ALA A 28 27.88 -14.44 -3.61
C ALA A 28 28.64 -15.74 -3.92
N GLY A 29 29.74 -15.97 -3.22
CA GLY A 29 30.52 -17.21 -3.21
C GLY A 29 31.48 -17.25 -2.00
N PRO A 30 31.84 -18.45 -1.50
CA PRO A 30 31.55 -18.81 -0.11
C PRO A 30 32.75 -18.70 0.84
N MET A 31 32.49 -18.29 2.08
CA MET A 31 33.40 -18.51 3.21
C MET A 31 32.90 -19.72 3.99
N THR A 32 33.54 -20.86 3.71
CA THR A 32 33.55 -22.07 4.52
C THR A 32 34.22 -21.79 5.86
N GLY A 33 33.51 -22.00 6.97
CA GLY A 33 34.06 -21.81 8.32
C GLY A 33 33.24 -22.53 9.38
N GLY A 34 33.70 -23.74 9.72
CA GLY A 34 33.53 -24.53 10.95
C GLY A 34 32.43 -24.22 11.97
N SER A 35 31.78 -25.28 12.45
CA SER A 35 32.00 -25.75 13.83
C SER A 35 31.21 -27.03 14.09
N ASP A 36 31.92 -28.02 14.61
CA ASP A 36 31.40 -29.25 15.23
C ASP A 36 30.36 -28.94 16.32
N ARG A 37 29.30 -29.78 16.37
CA ARG A 37 28.93 -30.66 17.51
C ARG A 37 27.59 -31.36 17.22
N PRO A 38 27.50 -32.70 17.32
CA PRO A 38 26.20 -33.36 17.35
C PRO A 38 25.61 -33.21 18.76
N VAL A 39 24.46 -32.54 18.86
CA VAL A 39 23.63 -32.57 20.07
C VAL A 39 22.65 -33.74 19.89
N GLU A 40 22.91 -34.81 20.62
CA GLU A 40 22.01 -35.93 20.83
C GLU A 40 20.84 -35.42 21.70
N VAL A 41 19.65 -35.30 21.10
CA VAL A 41 18.40 -34.98 21.80
C VAL A 41 17.49 -36.20 21.66
N ASP A 42 17.27 -36.87 22.79
CA ASP A 42 16.20 -37.84 23.01
C ASP A 42 14.85 -37.34 22.47
N GLY A 43 14.14 -38.15 21.67
CA GLY A 43 12.68 -37.98 21.45
C GLY A 43 11.87 -38.48 22.66
N PRO A 44 10.51 -38.57 22.65
CA PRO A 44 9.44 -38.20 21.69
C PRO A 44 8.36 -37.27 22.39
N PRO A 45 7.15 -36.92 21.85
CA PRO A 45 6.43 -37.48 20.69
C PRO A 45 5.90 -36.48 19.65
N GLU A 46 5.55 -37.07 18.50
CA GLU A 46 4.52 -36.63 17.57
C GLU A 46 4.55 -35.17 17.14
N GLY A 47 5.38 -34.93 16.11
CA GLY A 47 5.17 -33.82 15.22
C GLY A 47 3.74 -33.83 14.70
N ASN A 48 2.97 -32.83 15.11
CA ASN A 48 1.93 -32.26 14.27
C ASN A 48 2.63 -31.63 13.06
N GLN A 49 3.08 -32.48 12.14
CA GLN A 49 3.53 -32.04 10.83
C GLN A 49 2.29 -31.56 10.11
N VAL A 50 2.00 -30.27 10.24
CA VAL A 50 1.14 -29.57 9.30
C VAL A 50 1.81 -29.74 7.94
N ARG A 51 1.35 -30.74 7.17
CA ARG A 51 1.60 -30.77 5.73
C ARG A 51 1.01 -29.49 5.18
N ILE A 52 1.84 -28.49 4.97
CA ILE A 52 1.50 -27.39 4.08
C ILE A 52 1.66 -27.98 2.68
N ASP A 53 0.58 -28.55 2.15
CA ASP A 53 0.49 -28.83 0.72
C ASP A 53 0.58 -27.48 -0.02
N PRO A 54 1.57 -27.26 -0.90
CA PRO A 54 1.81 -25.95 -1.52
C PRO A 54 0.76 -25.51 -2.56
N LEU A 55 -0.43 -26.12 -2.58
CA LEU A 55 -1.38 -26.01 -3.69
C LEU A 55 -2.82 -25.68 -3.27
N ASN A 56 -3.09 -25.25 -2.02
CA ASN A 56 -4.45 -24.85 -1.65
C ASN A 56 -4.60 -23.32 -1.61
N PRO A 57 -5.09 -22.66 -2.68
CA PRO A 57 -5.41 -21.22 -2.68
C PRO A 57 -6.66 -20.87 -1.87
N SER A 58 -7.24 -21.83 -1.13
CA SER A 58 -8.44 -21.59 -0.35
C SER A 58 -8.06 -21.03 1.02
N THR A 59 -7.79 -19.73 1.08
CA THR A 59 -8.15 -18.95 2.26
C THR A 59 -9.58 -19.32 2.66
N PRO A 60 -9.92 -19.48 3.96
CA PRO A 60 -11.28 -19.77 4.34
C PRO A 60 -12.18 -18.67 3.77
N ILE A 61 -12.92 -18.98 2.71
CA ILE A 61 -13.98 -18.12 2.21
C ILE A 61 -14.91 -18.01 3.41
N ASP A 62 -15.02 -16.81 3.96
CA ASP A 62 -15.89 -16.52 5.10
C ASP A 62 -17.28 -17.12 4.75
N ALA A 63 -17.64 -18.22 5.41
CA ALA A 63 -18.80 -19.03 5.05
C ALA A 63 -20.12 -18.31 5.39
N ARG A 64 -20.04 -17.06 5.85
CA ARG A 64 -21.16 -16.19 6.12
C ARG A 64 -21.78 -15.71 4.80
N PRO A 65 -23.11 -15.81 4.64
CA PRO A 65 -23.77 -15.30 3.45
C PRO A 65 -23.57 -13.78 3.36
N ALA A 66 -23.35 -13.29 2.13
CA ALA A 66 -23.26 -11.85 1.87
C ALA A 66 -24.61 -11.16 2.10
N ALA A 67 -25.70 -11.86 1.79
CA ALA A 67 -27.07 -11.42 2.03
C ALA A 67 -28.04 -12.61 2.08
N ILE A 68 -29.23 -12.39 2.64
CA ILE A 68 -30.38 -13.29 2.54
C ILE A 68 -31.53 -12.52 1.88
N ILE A 69 -32.03 -13.00 0.74
CA ILE A 69 -33.12 -12.38 -0.01
C ILE A 69 -34.23 -13.41 -0.19
N ASN A 70 -35.44 -13.11 0.31
CA ASN A 70 -36.60 -14.02 0.26
C ASN A 70 -36.29 -15.43 0.80
N GLY A 71 -35.49 -15.52 1.87
CA GLY A 71 -35.08 -16.81 2.47
C GLY A 71 -33.98 -17.55 1.70
N ARG A 72 -33.47 -17.01 0.59
CA ARG A 72 -32.32 -17.56 -0.13
C ARG A 72 -31.04 -16.85 0.29
N SER A 73 -30.05 -17.62 0.71
CA SER A 73 -28.69 -17.13 0.96
C SER A 73 -27.98 -16.84 -0.36
N ILE A 74 -27.35 -15.67 -0.43
CA ILE A 74 -26.48 -15.24 -1.53
C ILE A 74 -25.06 -15.21 -1.01
N SER A 75 -24.13 -15.88 -1.69
CA SER A 75 -22.72 -15.91 -1.31
C SER A 75 -21.98 -14.70 -1.89
N PHE A 76 -20.82 -14.36 -1.31
CA PHE A 76 -19.91 -13.39 -1.92
C PHE A 76 -19.39 -13.83 -3.29
N GLY A 77 -19.30 -15.14 -3.54
CA GLY A 77 -18.95 -15.68 -4.85
C GLY A 77 -19.95 -15.25 -5.93
N ASP A 78 -21.25 -15.30 -5.60
CA ASP A 78 -22.34 -14.94 -6.53
C ASP A 78 -22.36 -13.44 -6.87
N LEU A 79 -21.85 -12.59 -5.96
CA LEU A 79 -21.86 -11.12 -6.12
C LEU A 79 -20.55 -10.56 -6.67
N ARG A 80 -19.48 -11.35 -6.73
CA ARG A 80 -18.13 -10.85 -6.99
C ARG A 80 -18.03 -10.04 -8.28
N ASP A 81 -18.55 -10.57 -9.39
CA ASP A 81 -18.44 -9.93 -10.69
C ASP A 81 -19.26 -8.65 -10.74
N ALA A 82 -20.53 -8.70 -10.28
CA ALA A 82 -21.40 -7.53 -10.22
C ALA A 82 -20.85 -6.41 -9.32
N LEU A 83 -20.25 -6.76 -8.18
CA LEU A 83 -19.59 -5.79 -7.30
C LEU A 83 -18.28 -5.25 -7.91
N SER A 84 -17.53 -6.10 -8.61
CA SER A 84 -16.31 -5.69 -9.30
C SER A 84 -16.63 -4.74 -10.46
N GLU A 85 -17.73 -4.92 -11.17
CA GLU A 85 -18.18 -3.99 -12.21
C GLU A 85 -18.74 -2.69 -11.60
N ALA A 86 -19.59 -2.79 -10.58
CA ALA A 86 -20.26 -1.63 -9.99
C ALA A 86 -19.32 -0.73 -9.18
N ALA A 87 -18.35 -1.31 -8.47
CA ALA A 87 -17.45 -0.59 -7.58
C ALA A 87 -15.98 -0.58 -8.04
N GLY A 88 -15.59 -1.42 -9.00
CA GLY A 88 -14.19 -1.57 -9.40
C GLY A 88 -13.60 -0.29 -10.00
N GLY A 89 -14.40 0.49 -10.73
CA GLY A 89 -13.98 1.80 -11.23
C GLY A 89 -13.62 2.76 -10.11
N LEU A 90 -14.48 2.89 -9.09
CA LEU A 90 -14.24 3.72 -7.91
C LEU A 90 -13.00 3.26 -7.13
N VAL A 91 -12.87 1.96 -6.88
CA VAL A 91 -11.72 1.39 -6.16
C VAL A 91 -10.41 1.64 -6.93
N LEU A 92 -10.45 1.51 -8.26
CA LEU A 92 -9.29 1.78 -9.10
C LEU A 92 -8.93 3.27 -9.13
N GLU A 93 -9.93 4.14 -9.19
CA GLU A 93 -9.76 5.58 -9.11
C GLU A 93 -9.07 5.98 -7.80
N GLU A 94 -9.57 5.52 -6.66
CA GLU A 94 -8.95 5.77 -5.35
C GLU A 94 -7.52 5.25 -5.31
N ALA A 95 -7.25 4.04 -5.82
CA ALA A 95 -5.90 3.49 -5.86
C ALA A 95 -4.93 4.34 -6.72
N ILE A 96 -5.42 4.90 -7.83
CA ILE A 96 -4.63 5.78 -8.70
C ILE A 96 -4.39 7.12 -7.99
N LEU A 97 -5.40 7.71 -7.37
CA LEU A 97 -5.26 8.94 -6.59
C LEU A 97 -4.24 8.78 -5.47
N ASP A 98 -4.30 7.67 -4.74
CA ASP A 98 -3.35 7.32 -3.68
C ASP A 98 -1.91 7.24 -4.20
N ALA A 99 -1.72 6.61 -5.36
CA ALA A 99 -0.40 6.50 -6.00
C ALA A 99 0.13 7.88 -6.45
N GLN A 100 -0.73 8.72 -7.01
CA GLN A 100 -0.36 10.07 -7.43
C GLN A 100 -0.01 10.96 -6.23
N LEU A 101 -0.79 10.89 -5.15
CA LEU A 101 -0.53 11.65 -3.94
C LEU A 101 0.81 11.27 -3.30
N ARG A 102 1.10 9.96 -3.19
CA ARG A 102 2.39 9.48 -2.68
C ARG A 102 3.56 9.96 -3.52
N ARG A 103 3.40 9.98 -4.84
CA ARG A 103 4.42 10.51 -5.75
C ARG A 103 4.63 12.01 -5.54
N ALA A 104 3.55 12.79 -5.45
CA ALA A 104 3.64 14.22 -5.22
C ALA A 104 4.34 14.56 -3.89
N LEU A 105 4.04 13.82 -2.81
CA LEU A 105 4.71 13.96 -1.52
C LEU A 105 6.21 13.63 -1.63
N ALA A 106 6.55 12.53 -2.31
CA ALA A 106 7.95 12.16 -2.52
C ALA A 106 8.72 13.20 -3.35
N ASP A 107 8.12 13.72 -4.43
CA ASP A 107 8.70 14.76 -5.27
C ASP A 107 8.89 16.08 -4.49
N ALA A 108 8.00 16.37 -3.54
CA ALA A 108 8.12 17.51 -2.62
C ALA A 108 9.09 17.26 -1.45
N GLY A 109 9.55 16.02 -1.24
CA GLY A 109 10.35 15.64 -0.08
C GLY A 109 9.57 15.70 1.25
N GLU A 110 8.26 15.58 1.20
CA GLU A 110 7.37 15.62 2.37
C GLU A 110 7.04 14.21 2.87
N LEU A 111 7.03 14.04 4.19
CA LEU A 111 6.63 12.81 4.85
C LEU A 111 5.52 13.11 5.85
N ILE A 112 4.36 12.47 5.69
CA ILE A 112 3.28 12.53 6.69
C ILE A 112 3.62 11.57 7.83
N THR A 113 3.83 12.12 9.02
CA THR A 113 4.19 11.36 10.22
C THR A 113 2.97 11.10 11.10
N ASP A 114 3.11 10.20 12.10
CA ASP A 114 2.05 10.01 13.10
C ASP A 114 1.80 11.26 13.94
N ARG A 115 2.80 12.13 14.10
CA ARG A 115 2.62 13.44 14.75
C ARG A 115 1.62 14.29 13.95
N ASP A 116 1.74 14.33 12.63
CA ASP A 116 0.84 15.10 11.77
C ASP A 116 -0.58 14.54 11.82
N ARG A 117 -0.70 13.20 11.80
CA ARG A 117 -1.99 12.51 11.93
C ARG A 117 -2.68 12.79 13.27
N ASN A 118 -1.92 12.81 14.36
CA ASN A 118 -2.47 13.12 15.69
C ASN A 118 -2.86 14.58 15.80
N ALA A 119 -2.04 15.50 15.30
CA ALA A 119 -2.35 16.92 15.27
C ALA A 119 -3.60 17.23 14.43
N GLU A 120 -3.82 16.50 13.33
CA GLU A 120 -5.04 16.64 12.53
C GLU A 120 -6.25 16.04 13.24
N ARG A 121 -6.11 14.86 13.87
CA ARG A 121 -7.17 14.26 14.67
C ARG A 121 -7.63 15.17 15.79
N GLU A 122 -6.70 15.80 16.51
CA GLU A 122 -7.01 16.76 17.58
C GLU A 122 -7.79 17.97 17.04
N ARG A 123 -7.37 18.50 15.88
CA ARG A 123 -8.10 19.58 15.20
C ARG A 123 -9.52 19.16 14.83
N LEU A 124 -9.69 17.97 14.24
CA LEU A 124 -11.00 17.44 13.87
C LEU A 124 -11.89 17.25 15.10
N LEU A 125 -11.39 16.66 16.18
CA LEU A 125 -12.16 16.48 17.42
C LEU A 125 -12.65 17.82 17.98
N ALA A 126 -11.79 18.85 17.95
CA ALA A 126 -12.16 20.19 18.38
C ALA A 126 -13.26 20.85 17.51
N THR A 127 -13.45 20.40 16.26
CA THR A 127 -14.57 20.87 15.41
C THR A 127 -15.87 20.12 15.64
N LEU A 128 -15.83 18.94 16.25
CA LEU A 128 -17.00 18.06 16.38
C LEU A 128 -17.83 18.35 17.63
N SER A 129 -17.19 18.53 18.80
CA SER A 129 -17.86 18.89 20.06
C SER A 129 -16.84 19.40 21.09
N ASP A 130 -17.29 20.24 22.02
CA ASP A 130 -16.51 20.66 23.19
C ASP A 130 -16.39 19.54 24.25
N ASP A 131 -17.27 18.53 24.20
CA ASP A 131 -17.17 17.33 25.02
C ASP A 131 -16.28 16.28 24.33
N PRO A 132 -15.11 15.92 24.91
CA PRO A 132 -14.18 14.98 24.31
C PRO A 132 -14.78 13.59 24.10
N ASP A 133 -15.66 13.13 24.99
CA ASP A 133 -16.28 11.80 24.89
C ASP A 133 -17.32 11.76 23.79
N GLN A 134 -18.01 12.88 23.55
CA GLN A 134 -18.96 13.02 22.46
C GLN A 134 -18.24 13.16 21.12
N ALA A 135 -17.18 13.99 21.05
CA ALA A 135 -16.37 14.16 19.84
C ALA A 135 -15.75 12.84 19.39
N ALA A 136 -15.24 12.03 20.32
CA ALA A 136 -14.67 10.72 20.02
C ALA A 136 -15.71 9.74 19.42
N ARG A 137 -16.95 9.75 19.91
CA ARG A 137 -18.05 8.91 19.37
C ARG A 137 -18.49 9.32 17.97
N LEU A 138 -18.38 10.61 17.63
CA LEU A 138 -18.74 11.11 16.30
C LEU A 138 -17.68 10.78 15.25
N LEU A 139 -16.45 10.49 15.68
CA LEU A 139 -15.34 10.14 14.80
C LEU A 139 -15.24 8.62 14.52
N SER A 140 -15.88 7.77 15.34
CA SER A 140 -15.85 6.29 15.27
C SER A 140 -17.01 5.72 14.46
#